data_AF-A0A2K6RK97-F1
#
_entry.id   AF-A0A2K6RK97-F1
#
_cell.length_a   1.000
_cell.length_b   1.000
_cell.length_c   1.000
_cell.angle_alpha   90.00
_cell.angle_beta   90.00
_cell.angle_gamma   90.00
#
_symmetry.space_group_name_H-M   'P 1'
#
loop_
_entity.id
_entity.type
_entity.pdbx_description
1 polymer ?
#
loop_
_entity_poly.entity_id
_entity_poly.type
_entity_poly.pdbx_seq_one_letter_code
_entity_poly.pdbx_strand_id
1 'polypeptide(L)'
;MASKSFTGDHLMIPLCRLKGSGFPMNCRRCLMEVRYLEEERPFAIEQVTGMLLAKLKETSENALKKPVADCVISIPSFFTDAERRSVMAAAQVAGLNCLRLMNETTAVALAYGIYKQDLPPLDEKPRNLMCTKFLECLAYGSCCNIY
;
A
#
# COMPACT_ATOMS: atom_id res chain seq x y z
N MET A 1 2.41 -37.16 2.96
CA MET A 1 1.68 -35.94 2.55
C MET A 1 2.02 -34.83 3.53
N ALA A 2 2.97 -33.97 3.16
CA ALA A 2 3.35 -32.80 3.98
C ALA A 2 2.53 -31.60 3.51
N SER A 3 1.54 -31.21 4.29
CA SER A 3 0.80 -29.96 4.14
C SER A 3 1.70 -28.79 4.51
N LYS A 4 2.40 -28.22 3.52
CA LYS A 4 3.03 -26.91 3.68
C LYS A 4 1.94 -25.85 3.58
N SER A 5 1.58 -25.27 4.73
CA SER A 5 0.77 -24.06 4.82
C SER A 5 1.56 -22.90 4.20
N PHE A 6 1.29 -22.63 2.92
CA PHE A 6 1.69 -21.39 2.24
C PHE A 6 0.92 -20.24 2.88
N THR A 7 1.50 -19.67 3.92
CA THR A 7 1.00 -18.46 4.57
C THR A 7 1.42 -17.30 3.69
N GLY A 8 0.56 -16.94 2.73
CA GLY A 8 0.49 -15.63 2.10
C GLY A 8 1.82 -14.90 1.90
N ASP A 9 2.58 -15.30 0.88
CA ASP A 9 3.78 -14.58 0.46
C ASP A 9 3.38 -13.22 -0.14
N HIS A 10 3.56 -12.16 0.65
CA HIS A 10 3.87 -10.78 0.29
C HIS A 10 3.82 -10.48 -1.22
N LEU A 11 2.79 -9.85 -1.79
CA LEU A 11 2.84 -9.38 -3.18
C LEU A 11 3.53 -8.01 -3.29
N MET A 12 4.87 -8.05 -3.29
CA MET A 12 5.88 -7.18 -3.94
C MET A 12 7.27 -7.29 -3.29
N ILE A 13 7.37 -7.98 -2.14
CA ILE A 13 8.62 -8.25 -1.42
C ILE A 13 9.18 -9.69 -1.60
N PRO A 14 8.46 -10.73 -2.12
CA PRO A 14 8.91 -12.11 -1.96
C PRO A 14 9.95 -12.49 -3.03
N LEU A 15 10.12 -11.68 -4.08
CA LEU A 15 11.19 -11.84 -5.07
C LEU A 15 12.58 -11.68 -4.42
N CYS A 16 12.68 -10.93 -3.32
CA CYS A 16 13.93 -10.82 -2.57
C CYS A 16 14.13 -11.98 -1.57
N ARG A 17 13.08 -12.74 -1.22
CA ARG A 17 13.13 -13.80 -0.19
C ARG A 17 13.30 -15.21 -0.77
N LEU A 18 12.99 -15.42 -2.05
CA LEU A 18 13.12 -16.72 -2.73
C LEU A 18 14.54 -17.04 -3.24
N LYS A 19 15.47 -16.08 -3.25
CA LYS A 19 16.90 -16.39 -3.38
C LYS A 19 17.47 -16.58 -1.99
N GLY A 20 17.65 -17.84 -1.58
CA GLY A 20 18.17 -18.29 -0.28
C GLY A 20 19.63 -17.92 0.03
N SER A 21 20.03 -16.69 -0.27
CA SER A 21 21.24 -16.07 0.25
C SER A 21 20.81 -15.15 1.39
N GLY A 22 21.23 -15.45 2.62
CA GLY A 22 21.07 -14.54 3.75
C GLY A 22 21.69 -13.19 3.40
N PHE A 23 20.86 -12.23 3.00
CA PHE A 23 21.29 -10.87 2.77
C PHE A 23 21.04 -10.07 4.06
N PRO A 24 22.08 -9.53 4.69
CA PRO A 24 21.90 -8.65 5.84
C PRO A 24 21.06 -7.45 5.40
N MET A 25 20.20 -6.97 6.29
CA MET A 25 19.38 -5.75 6.23
C MET A 25 20.24 -4.45 6.17
N ASN A 26 21.34 -4.49 5.44
CA ASN A 26 22.21 -3.37 5.09
C ASN A 26 22.58 -3.36 3.60
N CYS A 27 21.93 -4.20 2.77
CA CYS A 27 22.16 -4.19 1.31
C CYS A 27 21.36 -3.04 0.68
N ARG A 28 22.02 -1.88 0.54
CA ARG A 28 21.47 -0.69 -0.11
C ARG A 28 21.16 -1.00 -1.58
N ARG A 29 19.86 -1.13 -1.90
CA ARG A 29 19.22 -1.18 -3.23
C ARG A 29 19.28 -2.53 -3.97
N CYS A 30 18.19 -3.30 -3.86
CA CYS A 30 17.79 -4.23 -4.91
C CYS A 30 17.36 -3.41 -6.13
N LEU A 31 18.14 -3.49 -7.20
CA LEU A 31 17.85 -2.83 -8.47
C LEU A 31 17.22 -3.86 -9.40
N MET A 32 16.09 -3.50 -10.01
CA MET A 32 15.52 -4.28 -11.10
C MET A 32 16.19 -3.87 -12.40
N GLU A 33 16.81 -4.84 -13.08
CA GLU A 33 17.33 -4.64 -14.43
C GLU A 33 16.15 -4.71 -15.40
N VAL A 34 15.87 -3.58 -16.05
CA VAL A 34 14.82 -3.48 -17.06
C VAL A 34 15.45 -2.99 -18.34
N ARG A 35 15.10 -3.64 -19.46
CA ARG A 35 15.50 -3.18 -20.78
C ARG A 35 14.58 -2.05 -21.22
N TYR A 36 15.11 -0.84 -21.34
CA TYR A 36 14.38 0.34 -21.75
C TYR A 36 15.12 0.99 -22.93
N LEU A 37 14.40 1.20 -24.05
CA LEU A 37 14.98 1.74 -25.29
C LEU A 37 16.24 0.98 -25.75
N GLU A 38 16.15 -0.35 -25.76
CA GLU A 38 17.22 -1.29 -26.13
C GLU A 38 18.45 -1.33 -25.20
N GLU A 39 18.55 -0.44 -24.22
CA GLU A 39 19.58 -0.43 -23.17
C GLU A 39 19.09 -1.09 -21.87
N GLU A 40 19.98 -1.80 -21.18
CA GLU A 40 19.72 -2.33 -19.85
C GLU A 40 20.02 -1.25 -18.80
N ARG A 41 19.01 -0.87 -18.03
CA ARG A 41 19.16 0.13 -16.97
C ARG A 41 18.66 -0.42 -15.63
N PRO A 42 19.45 -0.26 -14.55
CA PRO A 42 19.01 -0.63 -13.22
C PRO A 42 18.06 0.43 -12.65
N PHE A 43 16.88 0.00 -12.21
CA PHE A 43 15.90 0.87 -11.54
C PHE A 43 15.69 0.47 -10.09
N ALA A 44 15.59 1.46 -9.20
CA ALA A 44 15.15 1.22 -7.83
C ALA A 44 13.64 0.96 -7.78
N ILE A 45 13.18 0.14 -6.83
CA ILE A 45 11.76 -0.21 -6.67
C ILE A 45 10.91 1.04 -6.40
N GLU A 46 11.45 2.01 -5.65
CA GLU A 46 10.79 3.28 -5.39
C GLU A 46 10.59 4.10 -6.67
N GLN A 47 11.53 4.04 -7.61
CA GLN A 47 11.42 4.76 -8.88
C GLN A 47 10.36 4.14 -9.78
N VAL A 48 10.32 2.80 -9.87
CA VAL A 48 9.29 2.09 -10.65
C VAL A 48 7.90 2.36 -10.07
N THR A 49 7.77 2.30 -8.75
CA THR A 49 6.51 2.65 -8.05
C THR A 49 6.13 4.12 -8.28
N GLY A 50 7.11 5.03 -8.28
CA GLY A 50 6.90 6.44 -8.61
C GLY A 50 6.41 6.66 -10.04
N MET A 51 6.94 5.92 -11.02
CA MET A 51 6.46 5.97 -12.41
C MET A 51 5.00 5.51 -12.53
N LEU A 52 4.61 4.46 -11.79
CA LEU A 52 3.22 4.01 -11.72
C LEU A 52 2.31 5.11 -11.15
N LEU A 53 2.69 5.73 -10.03
CA LEU A 53 1.93 6.82 -9.42
C LEU A 53 1.83 8.04 -10.35
N ALA A 54 2.90 8.36 -11.10
CA ALA A 54 2.88 9.43 -12.09
C ALA A 54 1.88 9.15 -13.23
N LYS A 55 1.76 7.90 -13.67
CA LYS A 55 0.74 7.51 -14.66
C LYS A 55 -0.69 7.56 -14.13
N LEU A 56 -0.88 7.23 -12.85
CA LEU A 56 -2.18 7.39 -12.19
C LEU A 56 -2.57 8.86 -12.03
N LYS A 57 -1.59 9.72 -11.72
CA LYS A 57 -1.78 11.18 -11.71
C LYS A 57 -2.22 11.69 -13.08
N GLU A 58 -1.48 11.37 -14.15
CA GLU A 58 -1.81 11.77 -15.52
C GLU A 58 -3.24 11.32 -15.92
N THR A 59 -3.61 10.09 -15.58
CA THR A 59 -4.96 9.55 -15.83
C THR A 59 -6.04 10.33 -15.07
N SER A 60 -5.76 10.68 -13.81
CA SER A 60 -6.68 11.45 -12.96
C SER A 60 -6.83 12.90 -13.45
N GLU A 61 -5.72 13.54 -13.83
CA GLU A 61 -5.73 14.90 -14.39
C GLU A 61 -6.51 14.96 -15.71
N ASN A 62 -6.38 13.93 -16.56
CA ASN A 62 -7.17 13.80 -17.79
C ASN A 62 -8.67 13.64 -17.51
N ALA A 63 -9.04 12.87 -16.48
CA ALA A 63 -10.43 12.67 -16.10
C ALA A 63 -11.06 13.92 -15.48
N LEU A 64 -10.36 14.61 -14.57
CA LEU A 64 -10.86 15.78 -13.84
C LEU A 64 -10.61 17.12 -14.55
N LYS A 65 -9.74 17.15 -15.58
CA LYS A 65 -9.25 18.36 -16.27
C LYS A 65 -8.67 19.43 -15.32
N LYS A 66 -8.13 18.99 -14.19
CA LYS A 66 -7.56 19.82 -13.13
C LYS A 66 -6.26 19.20 -12.62
N PRO A 67 -5.28 20.01 -12.20
CA PRO A 67 -4.03 19.49 -11.65
C PRO A 67 -4.27 18.79 -10.32
N VAL A 68 -3.61 17.64 -10.12
CA VAL A 68 -3.67 16.87 -8.86
C VAL A 68 -2.31 16.98 -8.17
N ALA A 69 -2.24 17.77 -7.10
CA ALA A 69 -1.01 17.99 -6.34
C ALA A 69 -0.94 17.10 -5.08
N ASP A 70 -2.07 16.91 -4.40
CA ASP A 70 -2.14 16.22 -3.12
C ASP A 70 -2.76 14.83 -3.26
N CYS A 71 -2.22 13.85 -2.52
CA CYS A 71 -2.76 12.51 -2.48
C CYS A 71 -2.72 11.90 -1.07
N VAL A 72 -3.61 10.93 -0.86
CA VAL A 72 -3.62 10.06 0.33
C VAL A 72 -3.44 8.64 -0.18
N ILE A 73 -2.45 7.93 0.35
CA ILE A 73 -2.15 6.56 -0.05
C ILE A 73 -2.55 5.62 1.08
N SER A 74 -3.38 4.63 0.75
CA SER A 74 -3.74 3.55 1.67
C SER A 74 -2.68 2.46 1.64
N ILE A 75 -2.16 2.09 2.81
CA ILE A 75 -1.19 1.01 2.98
C ILE A 75 -1.81 -0.09 3.86
N PRO A 76 -1.47 -1.37 3.64
CA PRO A 76 -1.84 -2.44 4.55
C PRO A 76 -1.26 -2.27 5.96
N SER A 77 -1.97 -2.74 6.98
CA SER A 77 -1.55 -2.60 8.38
C SER A 77 -0.24 -3.31 8.73
N PHE A 78 0.15 -4.33 7.95
CA PHE A 78 1.36 -5.13 8.16
C PHE A 78 2.64 -4.49 7.62
N PHE A 79 2.57 -3.34 6.95
CA PHE A 79 3.75 -2.63 6.45
C PHE A 79 4.60 -2.06 7.59
N THR A 80 5.90 -2.29 7.51
CA THR A 80 6.92 -1.75 8.41
C THR A 80 7.17 -0.26 8.16
N ASP A 81 7.80 0.42 9.13
CA ASP A 81 8.15 1.85 8.98
C ASP A 81 9.10 2.10 7.80
N ALA A 82 10.02 1.16 7.52
CA ALA A 82 10.93 1.24 6.38
C ALA A 82 10.17 1.24 5.04
N GLU A 83 9.21 0.33 4.88
CA GLU A 83 8.40 0.24 3.65
C GLU A 83 7.51 1.48 3.49
N ARG A 84 6.94 2.01 4.59
CA ARG A 84 6.18 3.27 4.56
C ARG A 84 7.02 4.45 4.09
N ARG A 85 8.30 4.53 4.50
CA ARG A 85 9.24 5.54 4.00
C ARG A 85 9.53 5.36 2.51
N SER A 86 9.69 4.13 2.03
CA SER A 86 9.87 3.85 0.59
C SER A 86 8.65 4.27 -0.24
N VAL A 87 7.42 4.06 0.25
CA VAL A 87 6.19 4.52 -0.43
C VAL A 87 6.13 6.05 -0.47
N MET A 88 6.46 6.73 0.63
CA MET A 88 6.56 8.20 0.62
C MET A 88 7.61 8.72 -0.37
N ALA A 89 8.77 8.06 -0.43
CA ALA A 89 9.80 8.41 -1.41
C ALA A 89 9.31 8.19 -2.86
N ALA A 90 8.59 7.10 -3.13
CA ALA A 90 7.99 6.85 -4.45
C ALA A 90 6.96 7.94 -4.83
N ALA A 91 6.16 8.42 -3.88
CA ALA A 91 5.22 9.50 -4.13
C ALA A 91 5.91 10.84 -4.42
N GLN A 92 7.02 11.13 -3.73
CA GLN A 92 7.85 12.30 -4.03
C GLN A 92 8.44 12.23 -5.45
N VAL A 93 8.91 11.05 -5.89
CA VAL A 93 9.38 10.82 -7.26
C VAL A 93 8.27 11.09 -8.29
N ALA A 94 7.02 10.79 -7.96
CA ALA A 94 5.86 11.07 -8.82
C ALA A 94 5.43 12.55 -8.84
N GLY A 95 6.02 13.41 -8.00
CA GLY A 95 5.61 14.81 -7.86
C GLY A 95 4.21 14.95 -7.24
N LEU A 96 3.86 14.03 -6.33
CA LEU A 96 2.63 14.06 -5.54
C LEU A 96 2.99 14.34 -4.07
N ASN A 97 2.21 15.21 -3.43
CA ASN A 97 2.33 15.49 -2.01
C ASN A 97 1.47 14.52 -1.20
N CYS A 98 2.11 13.58 -0.50
CA CYS A 98 1.41 12.67 0.40
C CYS A 98 1.03 13.37 1.71
N LEU A 99 -0.24 13.72 1.87
CA LEU A 99 -0.74 14.34 3.09
C LEU A 99 -0.67 13.39 4.28
N ARG A 100 -1.09 12.13 4.06
CA ARG A 100 -1.08 11.09 5.09
C ARG A 100 -1.06 9.71 4.45
N LEU A 101 -0.30 8.81 5.07
CA LEU A 101 -0.44 7.38 4.85
C LEU A 101 -1.55 6.86 5.77
N MET A 102 -2.59 6.27 5.18
CA MET A 102 -3.72 5.72 5.90
C MET A 102 -3.68 4.20 5.87
N ASN A 103 -4.08 3.56 6.98
CA ASN A 103 -4.31 2.13 6.94
C ASN A 103 -5.56 1.85 6.10
N GLU A 104 -5.47 0.85 5.24
CA GLU A 104 -6.58 0.52 4.36
C GLU A 104 -7.86 0.15 5.13
N THR A 105 -7.74 -0.68 6.16
CA THR A 105 -8.89 -1.11 6.96
C THR A 105 -9.52 0.04 7.74
N THR A 106 -8.72 1.03 8.15
CA THR A 106 -9.23 2.26 8.76
C THR A 106 -9.95 3.13 7.74
N ALA A 107 -9.47 3.23 6.51
CA ALA A 107 -10.18 3.94 5.45
C ALA A 107 -11.56 3.30 5.16
N VAL A 108 -11.64 1.97 5.17
CA VAL A 108 -12.91 1.23 5.02
C VAL A 108 -13.84 1.47 6.21
N ALA A 109 -13.32 1.41 7.44
CA ALA A 109 -14.10 1.68 8.65
C ALA A 109 -14.64 3.13 8.68
N LEU A 110 -13.83 4.10 8.27
CA LEU A 110 -14.24 5.51 8.15
C LEU A 110 -15.32 5.70 7.10
N ALA A 111 -15.16 5.08 5.92
CA ALA A 111 -16.20 5.10 4.90
C ALA A 111 -17.51 4.52 5.45
N TYR A 112 -17.46 3.37 6.13
CA TYR A 112 -18.65 2.79 6.76
C TYR A 112 -19.31 3.73 7.77
N GLY A 113 -18.51 4.38 8.63
CA GLY A 113 -19.00 5.33 9.63
C GLY A 113 -19.67 6.56 9.03
N ILE A 114 -19.17 7.10 7.90
CA ILE A 114 -19.75 8.28 7.26
C ILE A 114 -21.11 7.98 6.61
N TYR A 115 -21.28 6.81 6.00
CA TYR A 115 -22.52 6.47 5.30
C TYR A 115 -23.62 5.92 6.22
N LYS A 116 -23.29 5.49 7.44
CA LYS A 116 -24.25 4.98 8.42
C LYS A 116 -24.74 6.09 9.35
N GLN A 117 -26.02 6.44 9.24
CA GLN A 117 -26.66 7.43 10.10
C GLN A 117 -27.15 6.85 11.44
N ASP A 118 -27.28 5.52 11.54
CA ASP A 118 -27.74 4.81 12.75
C ASP A 118 -26.56 4.32 13.62
N LEU A 119 -25.63 5.21 13.94
CA LEU A 119 -24.57 4.90 14.90
C LEU A 119 -25.09 5.11 16.33
N PRO A 120 -24.78 4.20 17.27
CA PRO A 120 -25.17 4.39 18.67
C PRO A 120 -24.53 5.69 19.20
N PRO A 121 -25.26 6.50 19.99
CA PRO A 121 -24.69 7.68 20.62
C PRO A 121 -23.58 7.31 21.60
N LEU A 122 -22.73 8.28 21.96
CA LEU A 122 -21.55 8.12 22.83
C LEU A 122 -21.80 7.44 24.19
N ASP A 123 -23.06 7.45 24.67
CA ASP A 123 -23.47 6.86 25.96
C ASP A 123 -23.89 5.38 25.85
N GLU A 124 -24.02 4.84 24.64
CA GLU A 124 -24.39 3.44 24.40
C GLU A 124 -23.19 2.55 24.06
N LYS A 125 -23.39 1.23 24.09
CA LYS A 125 -22.32 0.27 23.78
C LYS A 125 -21.84 0.45 22.33
N PRO A 126 -20.52 0.57 22.11
CA PRO A 126 -19.98 0.76 20.76
C PRO A 126 -20.26 -0.46 19.90
N ARG A 127 -20.43 -0.23 18.60
CA ARG A 127 -20.61 -1.30 17.63
C ARG A 127 -19.23 -1.78 17.16
N ASN A 128 -18.91 -3.03 17.50
CA ASN A 128 -17.67 -3.67 17.07
C ASN A 128 -17.83 -4.11 15.62
N LEU A 129 -16.96 -3.61 14.74
CA LEU A 129 -16.98 -3.94 13.32
C LEU A 129 -15.68 -4.62 12.95
N MET A 130 -15.80 -5.71 12.19
CA MET A 130 -14.68 -6.43 11.63
C MET A 130 -14.61 -6.12 10.14
N CYS A 131 -13.55 -5.40 9.74
CA CYS A 131 -13.28 -5.12 8.34
C CYS A 131 -12.33 -6.19 7.81
N THR A 132 -12.81 -7.04 6.90
CA THR A 132 -12.00 -8.03 6.18
C THR A 132 -11.83 -7.57 4.74
N LYS A 133 -10.58 -7.49 4.28
CA LYS A 133 -10.29 -7.26 2.87
C LYS A 133 -9.85 -8.59 2.24
N PHE A 134 -10.52 -8.95 1.15
CA PHE A 134 -10.13 -10.05 0.28
C PHE A 134 -9.57 -9.44 -1.00
N LEU A 135 -8.24 -9.31 -1.11
CA LEU A 135 -7.59 -8.97 -2.37
C LEU A 135 -6.32 -9.79 -2.51
N GLU A 136 -6.15 -10.43 -3.67
CA GLU A 136 -5.03 -11.28 -4.10
C GLU A 136 -4.36 -12.08 -2.97
N CYS A 137 -4.89 -13.28 -2.72
CA CYS A 137 -4.35 -14.35 -1.85
C CYS A 137 -4.09 -14.00 -0.36
N LEU A 138 -4.27 -12.75 0.08
CA LEU A 138 -4.08 -12.33 1.46
C LEU A 138 -5.41 -11.89 2.08
N ALA A 139 -5.92 -12.71 2.99
CA ALA A 139 -7.00 -12.33 3.88
C ALA A 139 -6.39 -11.77 5.16
N TYR A 140 -6.58 -10.48 5.40
CA TYR A 140 -6.24 -9.85 6.68
C TYR A 140 -7.44 -9.05 7.17
N GLY A 141 -7.65 -9.08 8.49
CA GLY A 141 -8.79 -8.45 9.12
C GLY A 141 -8.35 -7.63 10.32
N SER A 142 -9.05 -6.53 10.56
CA SER A 142 -8.85 -5.71 11.76
C SER A 142 -10.20 -5.35 12.37
N CYS A 143 -10.29 -5.52 13.68
CA CYS A 143 -11.42 -5.03 14.46
C CYS A 143 -11.25 -3.52 14.68
N CYS A 144 -12.30 -2.76 14.43
CA CYS A 144 -12.36 -1.33 14.75
C CYS A 144 -13.62 -1.06 15.58
N ASN A 145 -13.46 -0.23 16.61
CA ASN A 145 -14.59 0.28 17.39
C ASN A 145 -14.99 1.62 16.79
N ILE A 146 -16.26 1.75 16.43
CA ILE A 146 -16.84 3.01 15.97
C ILE A 146 -17.73 3.54 17.10
N TYR A 147 -17.50 4.81 17.43
CA TYR A 147 -18.26 5.62 18.38
C TYR A 147 -19.15 6.60 17.62
#